data_AF-A0A963FVD8-F1
#
_entry.id   AF-A0A963FVD8-F1
#
_cell.length_a   1.000
_cell.length_b   1.000
_cell.length_c   1.000
_cell.angle_alpha   90.00
_cell.angle_beta   90.00
_cell.angle_gamma   90.00
#
_symmetry.space_group_name_H-M   'P 1'
#
loop_
_entity.id
_entity.type
_entity.pdbx_description
1 polymer ?
#
loop_
_entity_poly.entity_id
_entity_poly.type
_entity_poly.pdbx_seq_one_letter_code
_entity_poly.pdbx_strand_id
1 'polypeptide(L)' 'PWFWLRLQRSAASARAKFAGHVFLLALASQITLGIATLLTFVPDPVIALAASHQGGAMVLLGIVLWVNHELRVVPMHRGF' A
#
# COMPACT_ATOMS: atom_id res chain seq x y z
N PRO A 1 0.07 10.13 1.90
CA PRO A 1 -1.20 10.88 1.65
C PRO A 1 -1.23 11.65 0.32
N TRP A 2 -0.17 12.41 -0.03
CA TRP A 2 -0.11 13.17 -1.30
C TRP A 2 -0.35 12.32 -2.55
N PHE A 3 0.34 11.19 -2.69
CA PHE A 3 0.19 10.27 -3.82
C PHE A 3 -1.26 9.81 -4.00
N TRP A 4 -1.89 9.36 -2.92
CA TRP A 4 -3.29 8.93 -2.92
C TRP A 4 -4.22 10.05 -3.37
N LEU A 5 -4.08 11.26 -2.82
CA LEU A 5 -4.88 12.41 -3.23
C LEU A 5 -4.74 12.72 -4.72
N ARG A 6 -3.51 12.68 -5.23
CA ARG A 6 -3.25 12.93 -6.66
C ARG A 6 -3.85 11.85 -7.55
N LEU A 7 -3.77 10.59 -7.12
CA LEU A 7 -4.36 9.45 -7.81
C LEU A 7 -5.89 9.52 -7.84
N GLN A 8 -6.54 9.91 -6.74
CA GLN A 8 -8.00 10.02 -6.72
C GLN A 8 -8.53 11.17 -7.58
N ARG A 9 -7.78 12.26 -7.66
CA ARG A 9 -8.11 13.44 -8.48
C ARG A 9 -7.76 13.29 -9.96
N SER A 10 -7.07 12.22 -10.36
CA SER A 10 -6.72 12.00 -11.76
C SER A 10 -7.82 11.25 -12.52
N ALA A 11 -7.65 11.16 -13.84
CA ALA A 11 -8.47 10.35 -14.74
C ALA A 11 -8.12 8.84 -14.72
N ALA A 12 -7.45 8.35 -13.66
CA ALA A 12 -7.11 6.94 -13.52
C ALA A 12 -8.36 6.05 -13.44
N SER A 13 -8.20 4.77 -13.82
CA SER A 13 -9.27 3.78 -13.80
C SER A 13 -9.86 3.59 -12.39
N ALA A 14 -11.11 3.11 -12.30
CA ALA A 14 -11.74 2.79 -11.02
C ALA A 14 -10.91 1.76 -10.22
N ARG A 15 -10.27 0.81 -10.90
CA ARG A 15 -9.37 -0.18 -10.29
C ARG A 15 -8.11 0.46 -9.71
N ALA A 16 -7.47 1.37 -10.44
CA ALA A 16 -6.32 2.13 -9.93
C ALA A 16 -6.71 2.96 -8.69
N LYS A 17 -7.88 3.60 -8.71
CA LYS A 17 -8.42 4.35 -7.56
C LYS A 17 -8.70 3.46 -6.36
N PHE A 18 -9.26 2.27 -6.57
CA PHE A 18 -9.47 1.27 -5.52
C PHE A 18 -8.15 0.79 -4.93
N ALA A 19 -7.19 0.39 -5.78
CA ALA A 19 -5.84 0.00 -5.37
C ALA A 19 -5.16 1.12 -4.57
N GLY A 20 -5.41 2.39 -4.91
CA GLY A 20 -4.98 3.55 -4.14
C GLY A 20 -5.52 3.58 -2.71
N HIS A 21 -6.81 3.29 -2.48
CA HIS A 21 -7.39 3.21 -1.13
C HIS A 21 -6.76 2.08 -0.32
N VAL A 22 -6.61 0.90 -0.94
CA VAL A 22 -5.96 -0.26 -0.32
C VAL A 22 -4.51 0.08 0.07
N PHE A 23 -3.77 0.76 -0.81
CA PHE A 23 -2.42 1.27 -0.51
C PHE A 23 -2.42 2.20 0.71
N LEU A 24 -3.34 3.17 0.78
CA LEU A 24 -3.38 4.11 1.89
C LEU A 24 -3.66 3.41 3.22
N LEU A 25 -4.62 2.47 3.23
CA LEU A 25 -4.95 1.67 4.42
C LEU A 25 -3.75 0.81 4.85
N ALA A 26 -3.15 0.07 3.92
CA ALA A 26 -2.01 -0.79 4.22
C ALA A 26 -0.81 0.02 4.74
N LEU A 27 -0.52 1.18 4.15
CA LEU A 27 0.54 2.08 4.62
C LEU A 27 0.26 2.59 6.03
N ALA A 28 -0.97 3.00 6.34
CA ALA A 28 -1.35 3.46 7.67
C ALA A 28 -1.22 2.34 8.72
N SER A 29 -1.67 1.13 8.39
CA SER A 29 -1.48 -0.06 9.24
C SER A 29 0.01 -0.34 9.47
N GLN A 30 0.83 -0.24 8.43
CA GLN A 30 2.26 -0.50 8.51
C GLN A 30 2.99 0.49 9.42
N ILE A 31 2.67 1.78 9.30
CA ILE A 31 3.20 2.83 10.20
C ILE A 31 2.77 2.55 11.64
N THR A 32 1.51 2.21 11.84
CA THR A 32 0.97 1.89 13.18
C THR A 32 1.70 0.69 13.79
N LEU A 33 1.88 -0.38 13.03
CA LEU A 33 2.64 -1.56 13.47
C LEU A 33 4.10 -1.20 13.79
N GLY A 34 4.77 -0.42 12.94
CA GLY A 34 6.15 0.01 13.16
C GLY A 34 6.30 0.83 14.44
N ILE A 35 5.38 1.76 14.71
CA ILE A 35 5.37 2.50 15.98
C ILE A 35 5.12 1.56 17.16
N ALA A 36 4.15 0.67 17.05
CA ALA A 36 3.82 -0.27 18.11
C ALA A 36 5.01 -1.22 18.43
N THR A 37 5.83 -1.59 17.44
CA THR A 37 7.07 -2.37 17.69
C THR A 37 8.09 -1.62 18.54
N LEU A 38 8.14 -0.29 18.47
CA LEU A 38 9.07 0.53 19.26
C LEU A 38 8.54 0.78 20.68
N LEU A 39 7.21 0.83 20.85
CA LEU A 39 6.58 1.13 22.14
C LEU A 39 6.39 -0.11 23.02
N THR A 40 6.51 -1.31 22.46
CA THR A 40 6.34 -2.55 23.21
C THR A 40 7.71 -3.08 23.63
N PHE A 41 7.93 -3.23 24.94
CA PHE A 41 9.21 -3.72 25.51
C PHE A 41 9.16 -5.18 25.98
N VAL A 42 7.97 -5.80 25.96
CA VAL A 42 7.78 -7.19 26.42
C VAL A 42 8.12 -8.15 25.25
N PRO A 43 9.05 -9.12 25.41
CA PRO A 43 9.55 -9.93 24.31
C PRO A 43 8.48 -10.70 23.52
N ASP A 44 7.55 -11.36 24.21
CA ASP A 44 6.52 -12.21 23.57
C ASP A 44 5.56 -11.44 22.63
N PRO A 45 4.94 -10.31 23.04
CA PRO A 45 4.13 -9.52 22.12
C PRO A 45 4.95 -8.79 21.05
N VAL A 46 6.24 -8.50 21.31
CA VAL A 46 7.13 -7.84 20.33
C VAL A 46 7.43 -8.74 19.13
N ILE A 47 7.66 -10.03 19.33
CA ILE A 47 7.99 -10.95 18.23
C ILE A 47 6.84 -11.04 17.22
N ALA A 48 5.61 -11.21 17.69
CA ALA A 48 4.43 -11.28 16.82
C ALA A 48 4.20 -9.97 16.06
N LEU A 49 4.43 -8.83 16.72
CA LEU A 49 4.25 -7.52 16.13
C LEU A 49 5.34 -7.18 15.11
N ALA A 50 6.59 -7.53 15.40
CA ALA A 50 7.72 -7.40 14.48
C ALA A 50 7.56 -8.30 13.25
N ALA A 51 7.12 -9.55 13.44
CA ALA A 51 6.80 -10.44 12.33
C ALA A 51 5.64 -9.89 11.48
N SER A 52 4.59 -9.39 12.11
CA SER A 52 3.46 -8.74 11.42
C SER A 52 3.90 -7.50 10.66
N HIS A 53 4.80 -6.70 11.22
CA HIS A 53 5.42 -5.56 10.54
C HIS A 53 6.23 -6.04 9.32
N GLN A 54 7.14 -7.01 9.46
CA GLN A 54 7.94 -7.47 8.32
C GLN A 54 7.08 -8.11 7.21
N GLY A 55 6.13 -8.97 7.56
CA GLY A 55 5.18 -9.55 6.61
C GLY A 55 4.27 -8.50 5.98
N GLY A 56 3.79 -7.54 6.76
CA GLY A 56 2.98 -6.41 6.29
C GLY A 56 3.72 -5.53 5.28
N ALA A 57 5.04 -5.37 5.42
CA ALA A 57 5.85 -4.67 4.43
C ALA A 57 5.86 -5.38 3.06
N MET A 58 5.87 -6.71 3.04
CA MET A 58 5.77 -7.48 1.80
C MET A 58 4.39 -7.36 1.15
N VAL A 59 3.33 -7.33 1.94
CA VAL A 59 1.97 -7.07 1.45
C VAL A 59 1.87 -5.66 0.87
N LEU A 60 2.39 -4.65 1.58
CA LEU A 60 2.44 -3.27 1.10
C LEU A 60 3.23 -3.16 -0.21
N LEU A 61 4.36 -3.86 -0.34
CA LEU A 61 5.12 -3.93 -1.58
C LEU A 61 4.29 -4.52 -2.72
N GLY A 62 3.57 -5.62 -2.50
CA GLY A 62 2.66 -6.20 -3.49
C GLY A 62 1.56 -5.22 -3.94
N ILE A 63 1.00 -4.47 -3.01
CA ILE A 63 0.00 -3.42 -3.31
C ILE A 63 0.62 -2.29 -4.14
N VAL A 64 1.85 -1.87 -3.83
CA VAL A 64 2.57 -0.85 -4.64
C VAL A 64 2.80 -1.36 -6.06
N LEU A 65 3.20 -2.63 -6.23
CA LEU A 65 3.35 -3.23 -7.55
C LEU A 65 2.03 -3.28 -8.30
N TRP A 66 0.92 -3.60 -7.64
CA TRP A 66 -0.41 -3.58 -8.23
C TRP A 66 -0.83 -2.17 -8.67
N VAL A 67 -0.68 -1.16 -7.81
CA VAL A 67 -0.95 0.24 -8.18
C VAL A 67 -0.12 0.66 -9.38
N ASN A 68 1.17 0.35 -9.39
CA ASN A 68 2.07 0.66 -10.51
C ASN A 68 1.64 -0.07 -11.80
N HIS A 69 1.18 -1.33 -11.69
CA HIS A 69 0.64 -2.06 -12.83
C HIS A 69 -0.61 -1.38 -13.40
N GLU A 70 -1.58 -1.01 -12.56
CA GLU A 70 -2.81 -0.33 -12.99
C GLU A 70 -2.53 1.03 -13.64
N LEU A 71 -1.45 1.73 -13.23
CA LEU A 71 -1.04 3.01 -13.81
C LEU A 71 -0.23 2.88 -15.12
N ARG A 72 0.32 1.70 -15.40
CA ARG A 72 1.09 1.43 -16.62
C ARG A 72 0.24 0.94 -17.78
N VAL A 73 -1.04 0.65 -17.58
CA VAL A 73 -1.94 0.23 -18.66
C VAL A 73 -2.21 1.43 -19.58
N VAL A 74 -1.33 1.63 -20.56
CA VAL A 74 -1.59 2.49 -21.72
C VAL A 74 -2.67 1.79 -22.55
N PRO A 75 -3.79 2.45 -22.90
CA PRO A 75 -4.72 1.90 -23.88
C PRO A 75 -3.94 1.68 -25.17
N MET A 76 -3.82 0.43 -25.63
CA MET A 76 -3.33 0.17 -26.98
C MET A 76 -4.30 0.89 -27.93
N HIS A 77 -3.87 2.04 -28.46
CA HIS A 77 -4.56 2.67 -29.58
C HIS A 77 -4.54 1.63 -30.71
N ARG A 78 -5.70 1.01 -30.96
CA ARG A 78 -5.96 0.33 -32.23
C ARG A 78 -6.00 1.42 -33.30
N GLY A 79 -4.85 1.74 -33.86
CA GLY A 79 -4.74 2.49 -35.09
C GLY A 79 -4.92 1.53 -36.26
N PHE A 80 -6.00 1.77 -37.01
CA PHE A 80 -6.31 1.38 -38.40
C PHE A 80 -5.76 0.06 -38.93
#